data_AF-A0A1A7RBV5-F1
#
_entry.id   AF-A0A1A7RBV5-F1
#
_cell.length_a   1.000
_cell.length_b   1.000
_cell.length_c   1.000
_cell.angle_alpha   90.00
_cell.angle_beta   90.00
_cell.angle_gamma   90.00
#
_symmetry.space_group_name_H-M   'P 1'
#
loop_
_entity.id
_entity.type
_entity.pdbx_description
1 polymer ?
#
loop_
_entity_poly.entity_id
_entity_poly.type
_entity_poly.pdbx_seq_one_letter_code
_entity_poly.pdbx_strand_id
1 'polypeptide(L)' 'MVKCDKPNKLIELIKERFKRNFSEPTTGKIVFRLDNLICNIFLTTGTVNFQGKIDEKTEEYKIIILNFIEEINSEID' A
#
# COMPACT_ATOMS: atom_id res chain seq x y z
N MET A 1 2.74 -0.87 -11.35
CA MET A 1 3.15 -1.61 -10.13
C MET A 1 4.40 -0.96 -9.60
N VAL A 2 4.55 -0.85 -8.28
CA VAL A 2 5.69 -0.14 -7.64
C VAL A 2 6.36 -1.07 -6.63
N LYS A 3 7.66 -0.91 -6.40
CA LYS A 3 8.43 -1.70 -5.45
C LYS A 3 8.54 -0.94 -4.13
N CYS A 4 8.31 -1.62 -3.01
CA CYS A 4 8.57 -1.14 -1.66
C CYS A 4 9.57 -2.10 -0.99
N ASP A 5 10.66 -1.56 -0.47
CA ASP A 5 11.77 -2.34 0.08
C ASP A 5 11.46 -2.87 1.49
N LYS A 6 10.63 -2.13 2.25
CA LYS A 6 10.19 -2.51 3.59
C LYS A 6 8.65 -2.62 3.64
N PRO A 7 8.04 -3.65 3.01
CA PRO A 7 6.57 -3.75 2.86
C PRO A 7 5.81 -3.83 4.20
N ASN A 8 6.41 -4.40 5.25
CA ASN A 8 5.81 -4.41 6.59
C ASN A 8 5.69 -3.01 7.18
N LYS A 9 6.66 -2.12 6.92
CA LYS A 9 6.60 -0.72 7.34
C LYS A 9 5.50 0.03 6.60
N LEU A 10 5.37 -0.22 5.28
CA LEU A 10 4.28 0.34 4.48
C LEU A 10 2.90 -0.05 5.03
N ILE A 11 2.73 -1.31 5.45
CA ILE A 11 1.47 -1.80 6.02
C ILE A 11 1.09 -1.03 7.29
N GLU A 12 2.03 -0.80 8.20
CA GLU A 12 1.76 -0.05 9.43
C GLU A 12 1.42 1.42 9.14
N LEU A 13 2.13 2.07 8.22
CA LEU A 13 1.82 3.45 7.81
C LEU A 13 0.42 3.57 7.18
N ILE A 14 0.02 2.61 6.34
CA ILE A 14 -1.32 2.59 5.75
C ILE A 14 -2.40 2.39 6.84
N LYS A 15 -2.18 1.47 7.79
CA LYS A 15 -3.12 1.26 8.91
C LYS A 15 -3.30 2.51 9.74
N GLU A 16 -2.20 3.17 10.11
CA GLU A 16 -2.23 4.38 10.92
C GLU A 16 -2.90 5.54 10.18
N ARG A 17 -2.49 5.79 8.93
CA ARG A 17 -2.96 6.93 8.14
C ARG A 17 -4.45 6.85 7.79
N PHE A 18 -4.92 5.66 7.41
CA PHE A 18 -6.29 5.46 6.92
C PHE A 18 -7.23 4.87 7.98
N LYS A 19 -6.71 4.42 9.13
CA LYS A 19 -7.47 3.72 10.18
C LYS A 19 -8.28 2.54 9.61
N ARG A 20 -7.68 1.80 8.67
CA ARG A 20 -8.29 0.64 8.01
C ARG A 20 -7.53 -0.64 8.34
N ASN A 21 -8.28 -1.72 8.52
CA ASN A 21 -7.72 -3.06 8.60
C ASN A 21 -7.42 -3.60 7.20
N PHE A 22 -6.45 -4.50 7.12
CA PHE A 22 -6.16 -5.27 5.92
C PHE A 22 -6.72 -6.69 6.03
N SER A 23 -6.75 -7.38 4.90
CA SER A 23 -6.98 -8.83 4.82
C SER A 23 -5.78 -9.52 4.17
N GLU A 24 -5.52 -10.77 4.56
CA GLU A 24 -4.50 -11.63 3.94
C GLU A 24 -5.20 -12.82 3.26
N PRO A 25 -5.74 -12.64 2.03
CA PRO A 25 -6.49 -13.71 1.35
C PRO A 25 -5.61 -14.92 0.98
N THR A 26 -4.31 -14.71 0.82
CA THR A 26 -3.31 -15.74 0.57
C THR A 26 -2.05 -15.36 1.32
N THR A 27 -1.30 -16.34 1.83
CA THR A 27 -0.06 -16.11 2.58
C THR A 27 0.89 -15.16 1.83
N GLY A 28 1.31 -14.10 2.49
CA GLY A 28 2.23 -13.10 1.95
C GLY A 28 1.59 -12.06 1.03
N LYS A 29 0.26 -12.07 0.83
CA LYS A 29 -0.47 -11.05 0.09
C LYS A 29 -1.39 -10.27 1.02
N ILE A 30 -1.04 -9.02 1.27
CA ILE A 30 -1.84 -8.10 2.07
C ILE A 30 -2.70 -7.24 1.16
N VAL A 31 -3.98 -7.09 1.52
CA VAL A 31 -4.95 -6.32 0.73
C VAL A 31 -5.65 -5.30 1.62
N PHE A 32 -5.48 -4.02 1.28
CA PHE A 32 -6.27 -2.92 1.83
C PHE A 32 -7.37 -2.53 0.86
N ARG A 33 -8.59 -2.35 1.37
CA ARG A 33 -9.72 -1.79 0.63
C ARG A 33 -9.99 -0.38 1.15
N LEU A 34 -9.63 0.61 0.35
CA LEU A 34 -9.75 2.04 0.63
C LEU A 34 -10.86 2.61 -0.27
N ASP A 35 -12.10 2.41 0.16
CA ASP A 35 -13.30 2.71 -0.64
C ASP A 35 -13.26 1.99 -2.01
N ASN A 36 -13.14 2.73 -3.12
CA ASN A 36 -13.08 2.16 -4.47
C ASN A 36 -11.67 1.71 -4.91
N LEU A 37 -10.64 1.94 -4.08
CA LEU A 37 -9.25 1.58 -4.33
C LEU A 37 -8.86 0.32 -3.56
N ILE A 38 -8.29 -0.64 -4.26
CA ILE A 38 -7.71 -1.85 -3.67
C ILE A 38 -6.20 -1.75 -3.78
N CYS A 39 -5.51 -1.69 -2.65
CA CYS A 39 -4.05 -1.73 -2.58
C CYS A 39 -3.61 -3.14 -2.19
N ASN A 40 -2.91 -3.82 -3.10
CA ASN A 40 -2.33 -5.13 -2.90
C ASN A 40 -0.83 -4.97 -2.61
N ILE A 41 -0.34 -5.61 -1.55
CA ILE A 41 1.06 -5.62 -1.14
C ILE A 41 1.51 -7.08 -1.05
N PHE A 42 2.52 -7.45 -1.82
CA PHE A 42 3.12 -8.78 -1.81
C PHE A 42 4.39 -8.74 -0.96
N LEU A 43 4.37 -9.38 0.22
CA LEU A 43 5.44 -9.32 1.21
C LEU A 43 6.76 -9.91 0.71
N THR A 44 6.68 -11.02 -0.04
CA THR A 44 7.85 -11.73 -0.55
C THR A 44 8.60 -10.93 -1.61
N THR A 45 7.87 -10.22 -2.48
CA THR A 45 8.46 -9.47 -3.59
C THR A 45 8.50 -7.98 -3.34
N GLY A 46 7.96 -7.47 -2.23
CA GLY A 46 7.80 -6.04 -1.99
C GLY A 46 6.93 -5.33 -3.04
N THR A 47 6.17 -6.07 -3.85
CA THR A 47 5.42 -5.49 -4.96
C THR A 47 4.12 -4.87 -4.45
N VAL A 48 3.84 -3.63 -4.86
CA VAL A 48 2.60 -2.92 -4.58
C VAL A 48 1.82 -2.69 -5.87
N ASN A 49 0.54 -3.05 -5.85
CA ASN A 49 -0.36 -2.88 -6.99
C ASN A 49 -1.71 -2.29 -6.58
N PHE A 50 -2.21 -1.35 -7.38
CA PHE A 50 -3.50 -0.70 -7.18
C PHE A 50 -4.52 -1.23 -8.19
N GLN A 51 -5.75 -1.48 -7.73
CA GLN A 51 -6.88 -1.91 -8.54
C GLN A 51 -8.13 -1.15 -8.13
N GLY A 52 -9.16 -1.15 -8.98
CA GLY A 52 -10.43 -0.48 -8.71
C GLY A 52 -10.62 0.78 -9.54
N LYS A 53 -11.65 1.56 -9.20
CA LYS A 53 -11.99 2.79 -9.91
C LYS A 53 -11.16 3.94 -9.34
N ILE A 54 -10.50 4.69 -10.22
CA ILE A 54 -9.80 5.91 -9.87
C ILE A 54 -10.75 7.09 -10.08
N ASP A 55 -11.03 7.78 -8.98
CA ASP A 55 -11.69 9.07 -8.86
C ASP A 55 -10.78 10.02 -8.07
N GLU A 56 -11.17 11.27 -7.91
CA GLU A 56 -10.35 12.29 -7.23
C GLU A 56 -9.88 11.83 -5.84
N LYS A 57 -10.79 11.26 -5.04
CA LYS A 57 -10.51 10.78 -3.68
C LYS A 57 -9.56 9.58 -3.65
N THR A 58 -9.76 8.62 -4.54
CA THR A 58 -8.90 7.42 -4.61
C THR A 58 -7.54 7.71 -5.24
N GLU A 59 -7.43 8.71 -6.11
CA GLU A 59 -6.14 9.18 -6.60
C GLU A 59 -5.32 9.83 -5.48
N GLU A 60 -5.95 10.62 -4.60
CA GLU A 60 -5.27 11.15 -3.40
C GLU A 60 -4.74 10.02 -2.51
N TYR A 61 -5.53 8.98 -2.27
CA TYR A 61 -5.10 7.82 -1.48
C TYR A 61 -3.90 7.11 -2.10
N LYS A 62 -3.93 6.92 -3.43
CA LYS A 62 -2.82 6.34 -4.17
C LYS A 62 -1.56 7.19 -4.07
N ILE A 63 -1.66 8.51 -4.24
CA ILE A 63 -0.53 9.44 -4.10
C ILE A 63 0.08 9.36 -2.71
N ILE A 64 -0.73 9.37 -1.65
CA ILE A 64 -0.24 9.23 -0.27
C ILE A 64 0.55 7.93 -0.10
N ILE A 65 0.04 6.82 -0.62
CA ILE A 65 0.72 5.51 -0.51
C ILE A 65 2.02 5.50 -1.32
N LEU A 66 2.04 6.13 -2.49
CA LEU A 66 3.26 6.28 -3.30
C LEU A 66 4.33 7.10 -2.55
N ASN A 67 3.93 8.20 -1.91
CA ASN A 67 4.85 9.00 -1.10
C ASN A 67 5.44 8.19 0.07
N PHE A 68 4.63 7.38 0.76
CA PHE A 68 5.15 6.48 1.79
C PHE A 68 6.17 5.48 1.23
N ILE A 69 5.93 4.95 0.04
CA ILE A 69 6.87 4.03 -0.61
C ILE A 69 8.20 4.75 -0.92
N GLU A 70 8.12 5.96 -1.46
CA GLU A 70 9.32 6.78 -1.76
C GLU A 70 10.09 7.11 -0.48
N GLU A 71 9.41 7.53 0.59
CA GLU A 71 10.02 7.78 1.90
C GLU A 71 10.71 6.53 2.43
N ILE A 72 10.02 5.38 2.45
CA ILE A 72 10.58 4.10 2.91
C ILE A 72 11.82 3.70 2.10
N ASN A 73 11.75 3.81 0.78
CA ASN A 73 12.86 3.38 -0.09
C ASN A 73 14.03 4.38 -0.06
N SER A 74 13.79 5.62 0.34
CA SER A 74 14.82 6.66 0.47
C SER A 74 15.50 6.68 1.84
N GLU A 75 15.00 5.90 2.81
CA GLU A 75 15.69 5.69 4.08
C GLU A 75 17.01 4.97 3.82
N ILE A 76 18.11 5.73 3.86
CA ILE A 76 19.48 5.20 3.84
C ILE A 76 19.68 4.42 5.14
N ASP A 77 19.87 3.11 5.04
CA ASP A 77 20.41 2.27 6.12
C ASP A 77 21.89 2.57 6.36
#